data_AF-A0A3S1G0L9-F1
#
_entry.id   AF-A0A3S1G0L9-F1
#
_cell.length_a   1.000
_cell.length_b   1.000
_cell.length_c   1.000
_cell.angle_alpha   90.00
_cell.angle_beta   90.00
_cell.angle_gamma   90.00
#
_symmetry.space_group_name_H-M   'P 1'
#
loop_
_entity.id
_entity.type
_entity.pdbx_description
1 polymer ?
#
loop_
_entity_poly.entity_id
_entity_poly.type
_entity_poly.pdbx_seq_one_letter_code
_entity_poly.pdbx_strand_id
1 'polypeptide(L)'
;MNALDLIGAAGAAALEERLQGLGSDSGTARFMLDRLTGPQVAAIVRQLVSDPSIQSRVKIAVPRALVDGQGLPETVITDERTVAWRHAECDRPALLIANTDDDQGASLHDVTLIGAKELKDGAAFWVLPASDGLGLPQEHVDAWQVALKALSSVDEWPLAQLSNYVSMTREAVEGMSLPVADALGWALPALQLPRDTGYFRSQRPKDLQQQSRWRRLYDKLIADRRPLLSKQRPNRQLIEAEELRDQFETVRDEIAAELHPTIEAFIASPAGWREETERLAELEWEQDNILLVFSGLRLKKLKLPEETVQFFDYERPDRLSDADKAYLSDLKGRSLKEAREDDREFFEAHREDLAANRQLRAKWEKFVYGRPIECTDFLDGLVRSIERLFAQLGNFKVPRRIDIRSSRRTKTQWLD
;
A
#
# COMPACT_ATOMS: atom_id res chain seq x y z
N MET A 1 5.21 -25.21 5.17
CA MET A 1 4.00 -24.63 5.80
C MET A 1 3.36 -23.73 4.75
N ASN A 2 2.10 -23.93 4.38
CA ASN A 2 1.50 -23.12 3.32
C ASN A 2 0.96 -21.77 3.87
N ALA A 3 0.54 -20.89 2.96
CA ALA A 3 -0.03 -19.58 3.29
C ALA A 3 -1.19 -19.67 4.31
N LEU A 4 -2.15 -20.58 4.09
CA LEU A 4 -3.30 -20.71 4.98
C LEU A 4 -2.91 -21.22 6.38
N ASP A 5 -1.94 -22.13 6.47
CA ASP A 5 -1.39 -22.63 7.74
C ASP A 5 -0.73 -21.48 8.53
N LEU A 6 0.00 -20.59 7.84
CA LEU A 6 0.59 -19.39 8.44
C LEU A 6 -0.46 -18.42 8.99
N ILE A 7 -1.59 -18.25 8.31
CA ILE A 7 -2.72 -17.45 8.84
C ILE A 7 -3.23 -18.09 10.13
N GLY A 8 -3.37 -19.41 10.15
CA GLY A 8 -3.78 -20.16 11.33
C GLY A 8 -2.84 -19.93 12.52
N ALA A 9 -1.53 -20.09 12.28
CA ALA A 9 -0.51 -19.90 13.30
C ALA A 9 -0.44 -18.44 13.79
N ALA A 10 -0.54 -17.47 12.89
CA ALA A 10 -0.55 -16.05 13.25
C ALA A 10 -1.78 -15.66 14.08
N GLY A 11 -2.96 -16.18 13.73
CA GLY A 11 -4.18 -15.97 14.51
C GLY A 11 -4.12 -16.62 15.90
N ALA A 12 -3.53 -17.82 16.00
CA ALA A 12 -3.32 -18.47 17.27
C ALA A 12 -2.35 -17.69 18.17
N ALA A 13 -1.19 -17.27 17.64
CA ALA A 13 -0.22 -16.45 18.36
C ALA A 13 -0.81 -15.11 18.81
N ALA A 14 -1.61 -14.45 17.96
CA ALA A 14 -2.29 -13.21 18.28
C ALA A 14 -3.31 -13.36 19.42
N LEU A 15 -4.04 -14.49 19.47
CA LEU A 15 -4.94 -14.78 20.58
C LEU A 15 -4.17 -15.08 21.85
N GLU A 16 -3.11 -15.89 21.76
CA GLU A 16 -2.31 -16.28 22.92
C GLU A 16 -1.66 -15.09 23.63
N GLU A 17 -1.08 -14.16 22.88
CA GLU A 17 -0.54 -12.91 23.43
C GLU A 17 -1.60 -12.14 24.24
N ARG A 18 -2.82 -12.01 23.70
CA ARG A 18 -3.94 -11.34 24.38
C ARG A 18 -4.39 -12.09 25.63
N LEU A 19 -4.36 -13.43 25.59
CA LEU A 19 -4.70 -14.26 26.73
C LEU A 19 -3.67 -14.17 27.87
N GLN A 20 -2.40 -13.90 27.57
CA GLN A 20 -1.37 -13.67 28.59
C GLN A 20 -1.57 -12.34 29.34
N GLY A 21 -2.19 -11.35 28.68
CA GLY A 21 -2.54 -10.07 29.27
C GLY A 21 -3.77 -10.09 30.20
N LEU A 22 -4.48 -11.22 30.32
CA LEU A 22 -5.66 -11.32 31.17
C LEU A 22 -5.27 -11.49 32.65
N GLY A 23 -5.69 -10.54 33.49
CA GLY A 23 -5.55 -10.62 34.95
C GLY A 23 -6.55 -11.61 35.57
N SER A 24 -6.22 -12.15 36.74
CA SER A 24 -7.04 -13.13 37.48
C SER A 24 -8.45 -12.62 37.86
N ASP A 25 -8.64 -11.30 37.94
CA ASP A 25 -9.92 -10.66 38.30
C ASP A 25 -10.70 -10.13 37.08
N SER A 26 -10.24 -10.42 35.85
CA SER A 26 -11.01 -10.11 34.66
C SER A 26 -12.17 -11.09 34.51
N GLY A 27 -13.39 -10.58 34.32
CA GLY A 27 -14.53 -11.42 33.93
C GLY A 27 -14.27 -12.13 32.59
N THR A 28 -15.28 -12.78 32.01
CA THR A 28 -15.10 -13.47 30.71
C THR A 28 -14.57 -12.51 29.64
N ALA A 29 -13.34 -12.75 29.18
CA ALA A 29 -12.74 -12.03 28.06
C ALA A 29 -13.38 -12.46 26.75
N ARG A 30 -13.63 -11.50 25.84
CA ARG A 30 -14.30 -11.77 24.56
C ARG A 30 -13.43 -11.33 23.40
N PHE A 31 -13.20 -12.26 22.48
CA PHE A 31 -12.40 -12.09 21.28
C PHE A 31 -13.23 -12.37 20.03
N MET A 32 -12.97 -11.65 18.95
CA MET A 32 -13.66 -11.84 17.68
C MET A 32 -12.68 -11.95 16.52
N LEU A 33 -12.78 -13.03 15.74
CA LEU A 33 -12.18 -13.13 14.42
C LEU A 33 -13.00 -12.24 13.47
N ASP A 34 -12.46 -11.06 13.16
CA ASP A 34 -13.20 -9.99 12.48
C ASP A 34 -12.92 -9.97 10.97
N ARG A 35 -13.98 -10.07 10.17
CA ARG A 35 -13.94 -9.94 8.69
C ARG A 35 -12.91 -10.86 8.01
N LEU A 36 -12.70 -12.04 8.57
CA LEU A 36 -11.87 -13.08 7.97
C LEU A 36 -12.75 -14.02 7.13
N THR A 37 -12.17 -14.60 6.08
CA THR A 37 -12.89 -15.57 5.25
C THR A 37 -13.08 -16.90 6.00
N GLY A 38 -14.07 -17.69 5.59
CA GLY A 38 -14.32 -19.03 6.16
C GLY A 38 -13.09 -19.91 6.28
N PRO A 39 -12.28 -20.07 5.20
CA PRO A 39 -11.02 -20.80 5.27
C PRO A 39 -10.01 -20.22 6.27
N GLN A 40 -9.90 -18.89 6.38
CA GLN A 40 -8.98 -18.23 7.33
C GLN A 40 -9.42 -18.48 8.78
N VAL A 41 -10.71 -18.31 9.07
CA VAL A 41 -11.30 -18.63 10.38
C VAL A 41 -11.05 -20.09 10.73
N ALA A 42 -11.31 -21.01 9.81
CA ALA A 42 -11.10 -22.42 10.03
C ALA A 42 -9.62 -22.77 10.27
N ALA A 43 -8.69 -22.14 9.57
CA ALA A 43 -7.27 -22.34 9.80
C ALA A 43 -6.83 -21.93 11.21
N ILE A 44 -7.31 -20.79 11.71
CA ILE A 44 -7.04 -20.32 13.07
C ILE A 44 -7.66 -21.27 14.10
N VAL A 45 -8.94 -21.61 13.93
CA VAL A 45 -9.64 -22.50 14.87
C VAL A 45 -9.01 -23.89 14.92
N ARG A 46 -8.54 -24.44 13.79
CA ARG A 46 -7.82 -25.73 13.77
C ARG A 46 -6.57 -25.70 14.64
N GLN A 47 -5.77 -24.63 14.56
CA GLN A 47 -4.59 -24.45 15.41
C GLN A 47 -4.98 -24.39 16.89
N LEU A 48 -5.96 -23.55 17.24
CA LEU A 48 -6.43 -23.38 18.62
C LEU A 48 -7.00 -24.66 19.22
N VAL A 49 -7.75 -25.44 18.44
CA VAL A 49 -8.31 -26.71 18.88
C VAL A 49 -7.23 -27.78 19.04
N SER A 50 -6.13 -27.71 18.30
CA SER A 50 -5.02 -28.67 18.50
C SER A 50 -4.24 -28.45 19.80
N ASP A 51 -4.40 -27.30 20.46
CA ASP A 51 -3.74 -26.97 21.73
C ASP A 51 -4.66 -27.19 22.95
N PRO A 52 -4.40 -28.23 23.78
CA PRO A 52 -5.19 -28.50 24.98
C PRO A 52 -5.18 -27.34 26.00
N SER A 53 -4.10 -26.57 26.07
CA SER A 53 -4.00 -25.43 26.99
C SER A 53 -4.99 -24.34 26.63
N ILE A 54 -5.18 -24.08 25.33
CA ILE A 54 -6.17 -23.15 24.80
C ILE A 54 -7.58 -23.70 25.02
N GLN A 55 -7.83 -24.98 24.74
CA GLN A 55 -9.15 -25.58 24.92
C GLN A 55 -9.66 -25.44 26.37
N SER A 56 -8.77 -25.51 27.36
CA SER A 56 -9.14 -25.34 28.77
C SER A 56 -9.51 -23.90 29.15
N ARG A 57 -9.05 -22.90 28.39
CA ARG A 57 -9.17 -21.46 28.70
C ARG A 57 -10.16 -20.72 27.81
N VAL A 58 -10.37 -21.20 26.59
CA VAL A 58 -11.12 -20.49 25.54
C VAL A 58 -12.28 -21.34 25.08
N LYS A 59 -13.50 -20.81 25.17
CA LYS A 59 -14.68 -21.36 24.50
C LYS A 59 -14.70 -20.81 23.08
N ILE A 60 -14.82 -21.66 22.07
CA ILE A 60 -14.85 -21.26 20.67
C ILE A 60 -16.25 -21.51 20.12
N ALA A 61 -16.84 -20.50 19.50
CA ALA A 61 -18.15 -20.59 18.87
C ALA A 61 -18.13 -19.82 17.53
N VAL A 62 -17.86 -20.53 16.44
CA VAL A 62 -17.84 -19.96 15.09
C VAL A 62 -19.11 -20.30 14.31
N PRO A 63 -19.72 -19.35 13.56
CA PRO A 63 -20.97 -19.59 12.85
C PRO A 63 -20.82 -20.70 11.79
N ARG A 64 -21.75 -21.67 11.78
CA ARG A 64 -21.76 -22.76 10.79
C ARG A 64 -21.73 -22.24 9.35
N ALA A 65 -22.55 -21.23 9.05
CA ALA A 65 -22.62 -20.61 7.73
C ALA A 65 -21.28 -20.04 7.22
N LEU A 66 -20.35 -19.70 8.13
CA LEU A 66 -19.03 -19.18 7.77
C LEU A 66 -18.02 -20.31 7.48
N VAL A 67 -18.10 -21.42 8.21
CA VAL A 67 -17.08 -22.48 8.22
C VAL A 67 -17.57 -23.80 7.63
N ASP A 68 -18.72 -23.80 6.97
CA ASP A 68 -19.28 -25.00 6.36
C ASP A 68 -18.30 -25.65 5.38
N GLY A 69 -18.21 -26.98 5.42
CA GLY A 69 -17.25 -27.75 4.63
C GLY A 69 -15.78 -27.59 5.01
N GLN A 70 -15.41 -26.84 6.06
CA GLN A 70 -14.01 -26.63 6.46
C GLN A 70 -13.44 -27.68 7.44
N GLY A 71 -14.23 -28.70 7.79
CA GLY A 71 -13.77 -29.83 8.61
C GLY A 71 -13.50 -29.50 10.08
N LEU A 72 -14.16 -28.48 10.64
CA LEU A 72 -14.08 -28.16 12.07
C LEU A 72 -14.96 -29.11 12.91
N PRO A 73 -14.57 -29.42 14.16
CA PRO A 73 -15.42 -30.20 15.07
C PRO A 73 -16.73 -29.47 15.41
N GLU A 74 -17.84 -30.22 15.53
CA GLU A 74 -19.15 -29.66 15.92
C GLU A 74 -19.11 -28.92 17.28
N THR A 75 -18.17 -29.28 18.17
CA THR A 75 -18.03 -28.66 19.49
C THR A 75 -17.62 -27.19 19.47
N VAL A 76 -17.10 -26.69 18.35
CA VAL A 76 -16.68 -25.28 18.19
C VAL A 76 -17.58 -24.51 17.21
N ILE A 77 -18.58 -25.18 16.63
CA ILE A 77 -19.51 -24.61 15.66
C ILE A 77 -20.81 -24.22 16.37
N THR A 78 -21.42 -23.12 15.92
CA THR A 78 -22.71 -22.65 16.43
C THR A 78 -23.63 -22.21 15.30
N ASP A 79 -24.93 -22.42 15.50
CA ASP A 79 -26.01 -21.90 14.63
C ASP A 79 -26.60 -20.57 15.16
N GLU A 80 -26.15 -20.14 16.35
CA GLU A 80 -26.56 -18.88 16.96
C GLU A 80 -25.88 -17.67 16.30
N ARG A 81 -26.54 -16.52 16.32
CA ARG A 81 -25.96 -15.27 15.81
C ARG A 81 -24.85 -14.79 16.74
N THR A 82 -23.85 -14.12 16.17
CA THR A 82 -22.73 -13.50 16.93
C THR A 82 -23.22 -12.64 18.11
N VAL A 83 -24.36 -11.96 17.96
CA VAL A 83 -24.99 -11.13 19.02
C VAL A 83 -25.40 -11.95 20.25
N ALA A 84 -25.90 -13.19 20.06
CA ALA A 84 -26.31 -14.06 21.17
C ALA A 84 -25.12 -14.44 22.06
N TRP A 85 -23.96 -14.66 21.46
CA TRP A 85 -22.73 -15.01 22.18
C TRP A 85 -22.05 -13.83 22.89
N ARG A 86 -22.41 -12.57 22.57
CA ARG A 86 -21.78 -11.38 23.19
C ARG A 86 -22.02 -11.28 24.68
N HIS A 87 -23.18 -11.71 25.15
CA HIS A 87 -23.55 -11.66 26.58
C HIS A 87 -23.80 -13.05 27.15
N ALA A 88 -23.53 -14.10 26.38
CA ALA A 88 -23.65 -15.46 26.85
C ALA A 88 -22.73 -15.68 28.05
N GLU A 89 -23.24 -16.42 29.04
CA GLU A 89 -22.42 -16.95 30.11
C GLU A 89 -21.37 -17.89 29.51
N CYS A 90 -20.13 -17.73 29.98
CA CYS A 90 -19.01 -18.54 29.54
C CYS A 90 -18.44 -19.27 30.75
N ASP A 91 -18.42 -20.58 30.64
CA ASP A 91 -17.82 -21.53 31.58
C ASP A 91 -16.28 -21.55 31.52
N ARG A 92 -15.70 -20.70 30.66
CA ARG A 92 -14.25 -20.55 30.48
C ARG A 92 -13.83 -19.08 30.62
N PRO A 93 -12.56 -18.81 30.99
CA PRO A 93 -12.02 -17.45 31.12
C PRO A 93 -12.20 -16.58 29.87
N ALA A 94 -12.21 -17.17 28.67
CA ALA A 94 -12.36 -16.44 27.42
C ALA A 94 -13.37 -17.10 26.47
N LEU A 95 -13.97 -16.28 25.61
CA LEU A 95 -14.86 -16.67 24.52
C LEU A 95 -14.34 -16.09 23.20
N LEU A 96 -14.14 -16.95 22.20
CA LEU A 96 -13.77 -16.60 20.84
C LEU A 96 -14.96 -16.82 19.90
N ILE A 97 -15.35 -15.78 19.19
CA ILE A 97 -16.42 -15.79 18.17
C ILE A 97 -15.88 -15.31 16.82
N ALA A 98 -16.68 -15.45 15.75
CA ALA A 98 -16.35 -14.93 14.43
C ALA A 98 -17.56 -14.21 13.80
N ASN A 99 -17.28 -13.29 12.87
CA ASN A 99 -18.28 -12.60 12.06
C ASN A 99 -17.78 -12.41 10.61
N THR A 100 -18.68 -11.97 9.72
CA THR A 100 -18.37 -11.58 8.35
C THR A 100 -18.84 -10.18 7.95
N ASP A 101 -19.73 -9.54 8.73
CA ASP A 101 -20.46 -8.33 8.28
C ASP A 101 -20.09 -7.04 9.03
N ASP A 102 -20.18 -5.93 8.28
CA ASP A 102 -19.90 -4.54 8.68
C ASP A 102 -20.95 -3.93 9.63
N ASP A 103 -22.20 -4.44 9.58
CA ASP A 103 -23.38 -3.87 10.26
C ASP A 103 -23.40 -4.04 11.80
N GLN A 104 -22.32 -4.57 12.36
CA GLN A 104 -22.21 -4.83 13.80
C GLN A 104 -21.23 -3.89 14.51
N GLY A 105 -20.49 -3.05 13.78
CA GLY A 105 -19.39 -2.22 14.30
C GLY A 105 -19.78 -1.25 15.43
N ALA A 106 -20.99 -0.69 15.40
CA ALA A 106 -21.43 0.35 16.33
C ALA A 106 -21.75 -0.14 17.77
N SER A 107 -21.61 -1.44 18.06
CA SER A 107 -22.03 -2.05 19.34
C SER A 107 -20.99 -3.00 19.97
N LEU A 108 -19.70 -2.84 19.63
CA LEU A 108 -18.61 -3.79 19.96
C LEU A 108 -17.66 -3.33 21.09
N HIS A 109 -18.06 -2.40 21.96
CA HIS A 109 -17.14 -1.83 22.97
C HIS A 109 -16.47 -2.84 23.92
N ASP A 110 -17.07 -4.02 24.15
CA ASP A 110 -16.56 -5.05 25.08
C ASP A 110 -15.90 -6.26 24.40
N VAL A 111 -15.56 -6.19 23.09
CA VAL A 111 -14.94 -7.32 22.35
C VAL A 111 -13.61 -6.89 21.73
N THR A 112 -12.57 -7.69 21.98
CA THR A 112 -11.26 -7.50 21.36
C THR A 112 -11.20 -8.13 19.97
N LEU A 113 -10.88 -7.36 18.95
CA LEU A 113 -10.81 -7.85 17.57
C LEU A 113 -9.48 -8.54 17.27
N ILE A 114 -9.56 -9.54 16.39
CA ILE A 114 -8.45 -10.24 15.73
C ILE A 114 -8.83 -10.35 14.25
N GLY A 115 -8.70 -9.24 13.52
CA GLY A 115 -8.94 -9.16 12.10
C GLY A 115 -7.65 -9.01 11.30
N ALA A 116 -7.78 -8.77 10.00
CA ALA A 116 -6.64 -8.60 9.10
C ALA A 116 -5.70 -7.48 9.55
N LYS A 117 -6.23 -6.39 10.14
CA LYS A 117 -5.42 -5.28 10.65
C LYS A 117 -4.54 -5.72 11.81
N GLU A 118 -5.14 -6.32 12.84
CA GLU A 118 -4.44 -6.74 14.05
C GLU A 118 -3.39 -7.81 13.77
N LEU A 119 -3.67 -8.71 12.82
CA LEU A 119 -2.71 -9.72 12.39
C LEU A 119 -1.53 -9.07 11.64
N LYS A 120 -1.77 -8.07 10.79
CA LYS A 120 -0.71 -7.37 10.03
C LYS A 120 0.21 -6.52 10.93
N ASP A 121 -0.29 -6.03 12.06
CA ASP A 121 0.47 -5.23 13.01
C ASP A 121 1.50 -6.05 13.81
N GLY A 122 1.23 -7.34 14.02
CA GLY A 122 2.12 -8.23 14.76
C GLY A 122 3.05 -9.05 13.87
N ALA A 123 4.17 -8.47 13.44
CA ALA A 123 5.15 -9.16 12.60
C ALA A 123 5.67 -10.49 13.20
N ALA A 124 5.79 -10.56 14.53
CA ALA A 124 6.21 -11.76 15.25
C ALA A 124 5.22 -12.93 15.08
N PHE A 125 3.91 -12.66 14.95
CA PHE A 125 2.88 -13.69 14.74
C PHE A 125 3.12 -14.49 13.46
N TRP A 126 3.77 -13.89 12.47
CA TRP A 126 4.07 -14.52 11.19
C TRP A 126 5.47 -15.12 11.15
N VAL A 127 6.47 -14.33 11.55
CA VAL A 127 7.87 -14.71 11.38
C VAL A 127 8.26 -15.83 12.33
N LEU A 128 7.78 -15.84 13.58
CA LEU A 128 8.16 -16.89 14.53
C LEU A 128 7.70 -18.28 14.03
N PRO A 129 6.42 -18.53 13.69
CA PRO A 129 6.01 -19.80 13.09
C PRO A 129 6.69 -20.08 11.75
N ALA A 130 6.90 -19.06 10.91
CA ALA A 130 7.56 -19.24 9.62
C ALA A 130 9.05 -19.60 9.76
N SER A 131 9.72 -19.19 10.84
CA SER A 131 11.13 -19.48 11.12
C SER A 131 11.35 -20.81 11.84
N ASP A 132 10.29 -21.41 12.38
CA ASP A 132 10.40 -22.64 13.16
C ASP A 132 10.96 -23.80 12.32
N GLY A 133 11.89 -24.54 12.90
CA GLY A 133 12.59 -25.63 12.22
C GLY A 133 13.62 -25.23 11.15
N LEU A 134 13.80 -23.93 10.84
CA LEU A 134 14.77 -23.48 9.82
C LEU A 134 16.21 -23.37 10.34
N GLY A 135 16.42 -23.43 11.66
CA GLY A 135 17.76 -23.29 12.26
C GLY A 135 18.39 -21.90 12.07
N LEU A 136 17.57 -20.86 11.83
CA LEU A 136 18.05 -19.50 11.63
C LEU A 136 18.58 -18.90 12.95
N PRO A 137 19.74 -18.22 12.93
CA PRO A 137 20.17 -17.40 14.06
C PRO A 137 19.14 -16.32 14.41
N GLN A 138 19.00 -16.02 15.71
CA GLN A 138 18.00 -15.06 16.21
C GLN A 138 18.08 -13.70 15.52
N GLU A 139 19.29 -13.21 15.22
CA GLU A 139 19.50 -11.94 14.53
C GLU A 139 18.83 -11.89 13.13
N HIS A 140 18.74 -13.03 12.44
CA HIS A 140 18.08 -13.13 11.14
C HIS A 140 16.55 -13.21 11.28
N VAL A 141 16.06 -13.88 12.32
CA VAL A 141 14.64 -13.89 12.69
C VAL A 141 14.18 -12.46 13.04
N ASP A 142 14.97 -11.74 13.83
CA ASP A 142 14.70 -10.34 14.20
C ASP A 142 14.71 -9.43 12.97
N ALA A 143 15.70 -9.59 12.08
CA ALA A 143 15.77 -8.84 10.83
C ALA A 143 14.54 -9.09 9.94
N TRP A 144 14.06 -10.34 9.86
CA TRP A 144 12.84 -10.67 9.12
C TRP A 144 11.60 -10.00 9.74
N GLN A 145 11.48 -9.99 11.07
CA GLN A 145 10.40 -9.26 11.76
C GLN A 145 10.44 -7.76 11.45
N VAL A 146 11.62 -7.13 11.49
CA VAL A 146 11.79 -5.71 11.15
C VAL A 146 11.41 -5.45 9.69
N ALA A 147 11.80 -6.32 8.76
CA ALA A 147 11.45 -6.23 7.36
C ALA A 147 9.92 -6.33 7.15
N LEU A 148 9.26 -7.31 7.78
CA LEU A 148 7.81 -7.50 7.66
C LEU A 148 7.03 -6.33 8.28
N LYS A 149 7.47 -5.83 9.44
CA LYS A 149 6.91 -4.63 10.06
C LYS A 149 7.07 -3.38 9.19
N ALA A 150 8.19 -3.26 8.48
CA ALA A 150 8.38 -2.17 7.53
C ALA A 150 7.43 -2.32 6.32
N LEU A 151 7.30 -3.51 5.76
CA LEU A 151 6.40 -3.81 4.66
C LEU A 151 4.94 -3.44 5.00
N SER A 152 4.43 -3.87 6.15
CA SER A 152 3.07 -3.52 6.62
C SER A 152 2.82 -2.02 6.78
N SER A 153 3.89 -1.21 6.90
CA SER A 153 3.77 0.25 7.07
C SER A 153 3.77 1.04 5.74
N VAL A 154 4.14 0.40 4.64
CA VAL A 154 4.39 1.05 3.35
C VAL A 154 3.15 1.08 2.47
N ASP A 155 2.34 0.02 2.50
CA ASP A 155 1.16 -0.12 1.66
C ASP A 155 0.10 -0.97 2.39
N GLU A 156 -1.13 -0.97 1.88
CA GLU A 156 -2.20 -1.81 2.37
C GLU A 156 -2.19 -3.18 1.66
N TRP A 157 -1.60 -4.17 2.33
CA TRP A 157 -1.54 -5.53 1.82
C TRP A 157 -2.80 -6.33 2.20
N PRO A 158 -3.44 -7.02 1.24
CA PRO A 158 -4.38 -8.09 1.55
C PRO A 158 -3.71 -9.16 2.42
N LEU A 159 -4.45 -9.68 3.40
CA LEU A 159 -3.92 -10.69 4.34
C LEU A 159 -3.34 -11.92 3.62
N ALA A 160 -3.98 -12.33 2.53
CA ALA A 160 -3.53 -13.45 1.70
C ALA A 160 -2.18 -13.19 1.01
N GLN A 161 -1.93 -11.94 0.54
CA GLN A 161 -0.64 -11.59 -0.07
C GLN A 161 0.49 -11.60 0.97
N LEU A 162 0.25 -11.04 2.16
CA LEU A 162 1.23 -11.04 3.24
C LEU A 162 1.58 -12.48 3.67
N SER A 163 0.56 -13.31 3.85
CA SER A 163 0.71 -14.72 4.19
C SER A 163 1.49 -15.49 3.11
N ASN A 164 1.16 -15.28 1.83
CA ASN A 164 1.88 -15.93 0.72
C ASN A 164 3.34 -15.47 0.64
N TYR A 165 3.61 -14.18 0.87
CA TYR A 165 4.97 -13.64 0.90
C TYR A 165 5.83 -14.29 1.99
N VAL A 166 5.27 -14.47 3.20
CA VAL A 166 5.96 -15.16 4.31
C VAL A 166 6.15 -16.65 3.99
N SER A 167 5.15 -17.31 3.40
CA SER A 167 5.23 -18.72 2.97
C SER A 167 6.35 -18.93 1.94
N MET A 168 6.36 -18.13 0.88
CA MET A 168 7.38 -18.18 -0.17
C MET A 168 8.77 -17.85 0.36
N THR A 169 8.89 -16.91 1.30
CA THR A 169 10.16 -16.60 1.97
C THR A 169 10.66 -17.81 2.75
N ARG A 170 9.79 -18.48 3.52
CA ARG A 170 10.16 -19.73 4.22
C ARG A 170 10.63 -20.80 3.23
N GLU A 171 9.86 -21.05 2.17
CA GLU A 171 10.18 -22.08 1.17
C GLU A 171 11.53 -21.82 0.49
N ALA A 172 11.84 -20.55 0.19
CA ALA A 172 13.13 -20.15 -0.34
C ALA A 172 14.29 -20.42 0.65
N VAL A 173 14.09 -20.15 1.94
CA VAL A 173 15.10 -20.47 2.97
C VAL A 173 15.27 -21.99 3.11
N GLU A 174 14.17 -22.73 3.23
CA GLU A 174 14.15 -24.16 3.52
C GLU A 174 14.60 -25.01 2.32
N GLY A 175 14.04 -24.75 1.14
CA GLY A 175 14.26 -25.56 -0.07
C GLY A 175 15.44 -25.11 -0.93
N MET A 176 15.77 -23.82 -0.92
CA MET A 176 16.82 -23.24 -1.77
C MET A 176 18.04 -22.76 -0.97
N SER A 177 18.00 -22.85 0.37
CA SER A 177 19.08 -22.38 1.26
C SER A 177 19.44 -20.91 1.05
N LEU A 178 18.47 -20.08 0.63
CA LEU A 178 18.68 -18.66 0.46
C LEU A 178 18.82 -17.96 1.83
N PRO A 179 19.77 -17.03 2.00
CA PRO A 179 19.77 -16.12 3.14
C PRO A 179 18.43 -15.36 3.23
N VAL A 180 17.97 -15.02 4.43
CA VAL A 180 16.69 -14.34 4.64
C VAL A 180 16.49 -13.11 3.74
N ALA A 181 17.54 -12.27 3.58
CA ALA A 181 17.45 -11.10 2.72
C ALA A 181 17.20 -11.44 1.24
N ASP A 182 17.82 -12.52 0.76
CA ASP A 182 17.66 -12.98 -0.61
C ASP A 182 16.30 -13.67 -0.80
N ALA A 183 15.87 -14.47 0.19
CA ALA A 183 14.56 -15.10 0.21
C ALA A 183 13.40 -14.09 0.18
N LEU A 184 13.53 -12.96 0.89
CA LEU A 184 12.58 -11.84 0.82
C LEU A 184 12.53 -11.24 -0.60
N GLY A 185 13.68 -11.07 -1.26
CA GLY A 185 13.75 -10.60 -2.65
C GLY A 185 13.15 -11.59 -3.65
N TRP A 186 13.35 -12.88 -3.41
CA TRP A 186 12.81 -13.97 -4.22
C TRP A 186 11.27 -14.05 -4.14
N ALA A 187 10.71 -13.79 -2.95
CA ALA A 187 9.29 -13.90 -2.67
C ALA A 187 8.45 -12.69 -3.11
N LEU A 188 9.08 -11.61 -3.61
CA LEU A 188 8.41 -10.38 -4.06
C LEU A 188 7.19 -10.57 -5.00
N PRO A 189 7.12 -11.60 -5.88
CA PRO A 189 5.92 -11.85 -6.70
C PRO A 189 4.63 -12.04 -5.90
N ALA A 190 4.70 -12.56 -4.66
CA ALA A 190 3.54 -12.66 -3.77
C ALA A 190 2.88 -11.31 -3.44
N LEU A 191 3.65 -10.23 -3.56
CA LEU A 191 3.24 -8.85 -3.31
C LEU A 191 2.92 -8.08 -4.60
N GLN A 192 2.85 -8.78 -5.74
CA GLN A 192 2.73 -8.17 -7.07
C GLN A 192 3.89 -7.24 -7.44
N LEU A 193 5.09 -7.64 -7.01
CA LEU A 193 6.35 -6.95 -7.26
C LEU A 193 7.28 -7.90 -8.02
N PRO A 194 8.19 -7.41 -8.87
CA PRO A 194 9.05 -8.31 -9.62
C PRO A 194 10.05 -8.98 -8.69
N ARG A 195 10.32 -10.27 -8.94
CA ARG A 195 11.35 -11.04 -8.25
C ARG A 195 12.70 -10.38 -8.45
N ASP A 196 13.41 -10.11 -7.37
CA ASP A 196 14.79 -9.66 -7.41
C ASP A 196 15.47 -10.21 -6.17
N THR A 197 16.04 -11.41 -6.31
CA THR A 197 16.67 -12.13 -5.21
C THR A 197 17.82 -11.33 -4.61
N GLY A 198 18.47 -10.44 -5.36
CA GLY A 198 19.58 -9.62 -4.88
C GLY A 198 19.16 -8.32 -4.20
N TYR A 199 17.88 -7.94 -4.24
CA TYR A 199 17.44 -6.56 -3.93
C TYR A 199 17.83 -6.08 -2.53
N PHE A 200 17.62 -6.93 -1.51
CA PHE A 200 17.87 -6.58 -0.12
C PHE A 200 19.29 -6.91 0.37
N ARG A 201 20.10 -7.60 -0.45
CA ARG A 201 21.42 -8.13 -0.08
C ARG A 201 22.43 -7.05 0.32
N SER A 202 22.33 -5.87 -0.28
CA SER A 202 23.28 -4.77 -0.08
C SER A 202 23.18 -4.04 1.27
N GLN A 203 22.22 -4.43 2.12
CA GLN A 203 22.04 -3.81 3.44
C GLN A 203 23.19 -4.17 4.38
N ARG A 204 23.71 -3.16 5.10
CA ARG A 204 24.73 -3.39 6.14
C ARG A 204 24.10 -4.06 7.36
N PRO A 205 24.84 -4.84 8.16
CA PRO A 205 24.28 -5.53 9.33
C PRO A 205 23.50 -4.62 10.29
N LYS A 206 24.01 -3.41 10.55
CA LYS A 206 23.32 -2.41 11.41
C LYS A 206 22.01 -1.89 10.81
N ASP A 207 21.88 -1.90 9.49
CA ASP A 207 20.69 -1.39 8.79
C ASP A 207 19.57 -2.45 8.80
N LEU A 208 19.90 -3.75 8.91
CA LEU A 208 18.93 -4.85 8.99
C LEU A 208 17.98 -4.71 10.19
N GLN A 209 18.44 -4.08 11.27
CA GLN A 209 17.64 -3.86 12.47
C GLN A 209 16.89 -2.51 12.46
N GLN A 210 16.99 -1.73 11.37
CA GLN A 210 16.37 -0.40 11.26
C GLN A 210 15.13 -0.44 10.36
N GLN A 211 13.93 -0.33 10.95
CA GLN A 211 12.68 -0.33 10.19
C GLN A 211 12.65 0.75 9.10
N SER A 212 13.21 1.93 9.33
CA SER A 212 13.25 3.02 8.35
C SER A 212 14.07 2.70 7.10
N ARG A 213 15.08 1.82 7.21
CA ARG A 213 15.90 1.37 6.08
C ARG A 213 15.13 0.42 5.19
N TRP A 214 14.50 -0.58 5.79
CA TRP A 214 13.59 -1.48 5.09
C TRP A 214 12.43 -0.74 4.43
N ARG A 215 11.81 0.18 5.16
CA ARG A 215 10.71 1.01 4.65
C ARG A 215 11.12 1.71 3.35
N ARG A 216 12.29 2.36 3.35
CA ARG A 216 12.80 3.07 2.16
C ARG A 216 13.02 2.14 0.96
N LEU A 217 13.45 0.89 1.19
CA LEU A 217 13.65 -0.09 0.12
C LEU A 217 12.32 -0.54 -0.47
N TYR A 218 11.33 -0.87 0.37
CA TYR A 218 9.99 -1.21 -0.09
C TYR A 218 9.30 -0.04 -0.79
N ASP A 219 9.34 1.17 -0.22
CA ASP A 219 8.81 2.40 -0.83
C ASP A 219 9.39 2.60 -2.24
N LYS A 220 10.73 2.45 -2.38
CA LYS A 220 11.40 2.59 -3.67
C LYS A 220 10.95 1.51 -4.65
N LEU A 221 10.88 0.25 -4.21
CA LEU A 221 10.49 -0.85 -5.08
C LEU A 221 9.05 -0.70 -5.60
N ILE A 222 8.13 -0.28 -4.73
CA ILE A 222 6.74 -0.03 -5.09
C ILE A 222 6.60 1.20 -5.99
N ALA A 223 7.35 2.26 -5.74
CA ALA A 223 7.30 3.46 -6.58
C ALA A 223 7.91 3.24 -7.97
N ASP A 224 9.04 2.54 -8.04
CA ASP A 224 9.84 2.44 -9.27
C ASP A 224 9.43 1.24 -10.13
N ARG A 225 9.13 0.08 -9.52
CA ARG A 225 8.99 -1.19 -10.26
C ARG A 225 7.55 -1.69 -10.39
N ARG A 226 6.70 -1.53 -9.37
CA ARG A 226 5.28 -1.94 -9.45
C ARG A 226 4.53 -1.33 -10.64
N PRO A 227 4.71 -0.04 -10.99
CA PRO A 227 4.02 0.54 -12.14
C PRO A 227 4.42 -0.13 -13.46
N LEU A 228 5.68 -0.57 -13.60
CA LEU A 228 6.19 -1.16 -14.83
C LEU A 228 5.45 -2.46 -15.18
N LEU A 229 5.15 -3.29 -14.18
CA LEU A 229 4.30 -4.48 -14.33
C LEU A 229 2.86 -4.14 -14.72
N SER A 230 2.39 -2.94 -14.39
CA SER A 230 1.10 -2.41 -14.87
C SER A 230 1.20 -1.66 -16.19
N LYS A 231 2.33 -1.77 -16.92
CA LYS A 231 2.64 -1.01 -18.15
C LYS A 231 2.52 0.51 -17.94
N GLN A 232 2.98 0.96 -16.79
CA GLN A 232 3.05 2.35 -16.41
C GLN A 232 4.48 2.71 -16.02
N ARG A 233 4.89 3.93 -16.33
CA ARG A 233 6.11 4.53 -15.77
C ARG A 233 5.91 4.84 -14.29
N PRO A 234 6.97 5.13 -13.52
CA PRO A 234 6.84 5.57 -12.12
C PRO A 234 5.91 6.79 -11.95
N ASN A 235 5.89 7.69 -12.94
CA ASN A 235 4.97 8.83 -12.98
C ASN A 235 3.59 8.50 -13.57
N ARG A 236 3.18 7.23 -13.61
CA ARG A 236 1.88 6.73 -14.07
C ARG A 236 1.54 6.96 -15.55
N GLN A 237 2.50 7.38 -16.37
CA GLN A 237 2.29 7.42 -17.82
C GLN A 237 2.19 6.01 -18.37
N LEU A 238 1.20 5.76 -19.23
CA LEU A 238 1.08 4.49 -19.93
C LEU A 238 2.31 4.26 -20.82
N ILE A 239 2.76 3.01 -20.85
CA ILE A 239 3.77 2.51 -21.76
C ILE A 239 3.02 1.75 -22.84
N GLU A 240 3.12 2.23 -24.08
CA GLU A 240 2.46 1.61 -25.22
C GLU A 240 3.11 0.26 -25.56
N ALA A 241 2.33 -0.70 -26.03
CA ALA A 241 2.84 -2.02 -26.38
C ALA A 241 3.92 -1.96 -27.48
N GLU A 242 3.80 -1.04 -28.43
CA GLU A 242 4.83 -0.82 -29.46
C GLU A 242 6.14 -0.32 -28.86
N GLU A 243 6.08 0.55 -27.84
CA GLU A 243 7.27 1.08 -27.18
C GLU A 243 8.02 -0.02 -26.42
N LEU A 244 7.28 -0.92 -25.75
CA LEU A 244 7.87 -2.10 -25.12
C LEU A 244 8.46 -3.05 -26.15
N ARG A 245 7.82 -3.23 -27.30
CA ARG A 245 8.31 -4.11 -28.36
C ARG A 245 9.60 -3.58 -28.96
N ASP A 246 9.64 -2.31 -29.34
CA ASP A 246 10.83 -1.64 -29.87
C ASP A 246 12.01 -1.73 -28.88
N GLN A 247 11.72 -1.48 -27.60
CA GLN A 247 12.73 -1.59 -26.54
C GLN A 247 13.20 -3.03 -26.35
N PHE A 248 12.27 -4.00 -26.36
CA PHE A 248 12.62 -5.41 -26.23
C PHE A 248 13.51 -5.88 -27.37
N GLU A 249 13.18 -5.55 -28.63
CA GLU A 249 14.04 -5.90 -29.78
C GLU A 249 15.44 -5.28 -29.67
N THR A 250 15.56 -4.09 -29.09
CA THR A 250 16.87 -3.44 -28.87
C THR A 250 17.74 -4.18 -27.86
N VAL A 251 17.16 -4.77 -26.82
CA VAL A 251 17.87 -5.45 -25.73
C VAL A 251 17.77 -6.97 -25.81
N ARG A 252 17.18 -7.50 -26.90
CA ARG A 252 16.81 -8.91 -27.04
C ARG A 252 17.98 -9.85 -26.86
N ASP A 253 19.13 -9.49 -27.42
CA ASP A 253 20.36 -10.28 -27.34
C ASP A 253 21.01 -10.27 -25.95
N GLU A 254 20.61 -9.36 -25.06
CA GLU A 254 21.05 -9.32 -23.66
C GLU A 254 20.20 -10.21 -22.74
N ILE A 255 19.07 -10.73 -23.24
CA ILE A 255 18.13 -11.56 -22.49
C ILE A 255 18.16 -12.99 -23.06
N ALA A 256 18.18 -13.99 -22.18
CA ALA A 256 18.22 -15.39 -22.58
C ALA A 256 16.99 -15.77 -23.45
N ALA A 257 17.22 -16.52 -24.54
CA ALA A 257 16.21 -16.79 -25.57
C ALA A 257 14.99 -17.56 -25.04
N GLU A 258 15.20 -18.41 -24.04
CA GLU A 258 14.13 -19.15 -23.35
C GLU A 258 13.13 -18.26 -22.62
N LEU A 259 13.51 -17.02 -22.28
CA LEU A 259 12.65 -16.05 -21.58
C LEU A 259 11.83 -15.18 -22.54
N HIS A 260 12.22 -15.13 -23.83
CA HIS A 260 11.57 -14.28 -24.84
C HIS A 260 10.06 -14.52 -24.95
N PRO A 261 9.54 -15.78 -24.97
CA PRO A 261 8.09 -16.01 -25.07
C PRO A 261 7.30 -15.39 -23.91
N THR A 262 7.85 -15.39 -22.69
CA THR A 262 7.21 -14.78 -21.52
C THR A 262 7.13 -13.26 -21.67
N ILE A 263 8.21 -12.63 -22.17
CA ILE A 263 8.25 -11.19 -22.41
C ILE A 263 7.30 -10.80 -23.55
N GLU A 264 7.31 -11.54 -24.67
CA GLU A 264 6.40 -11.32 -25.80
C GLU A 264 4.93 -11.44 -25.37
N ALA A 265 4.59 -12.44 -24.55
CA ALA A 265 3.26 -12.61 -23.97
C ALA A 265 2.87 -11.42 -23.07
N PHE A 266 3.78 -10.98 -22.20
CA PHE A 266 3.55 -9.78 -21.40
C PHE A 266 3.33 -8.54 -22.27
N ILE A 267 4.13 -8.32 -23.32
CA ILE A 267 3.99 -7.15 -24.21
C ILE A 267 2.63 -7.17 -24.92
N ALA A 268 2.18 -8.34 -25.38
CA ALA A 268 0.91 -8.51 -26.08
C ALA A 268 -0.34 -8.39 -25.17
N SER A 269 -0.21 -8.64 -23.86
CA SER A 269 -1.36 -8.63 -22.94
C SER A 269 -1.90 -7.21 -22.67
N PRO A 270 -3.16 -7.05 -22.24
CA PRO A 270 -3.63 -5.76 -21.75
C PRO A 270 -2.96 -5.36 -20.43
N ALA A 271 -2.81 -4.05 -20.17
CA ALA A 271 -2.29 -3.55 -18.90
C ALA A 271 -3.06 -4.10 -17.67
N GLY A 272 -2.35 -4.21 -16.55
CA GLY A 272 -2.85 -4.70 -15.27
C GLY A 272 -2.21 -6.01 -14.80
N TRP A 273 -2.59 -6.46 -13.60
CA TRP A 273 -2.13 -7.72 -13.02
C TRP A 273 -2.92 -8.89 -13.60
N ARG A 274 -2.24 -9.78 -14.32
CA ARG A 274 -2.80 -10.93 -15.07
C ARG A 274 -1.77 -12.06 -15.11
N GLU A 275 -2.14 -13.23 -15.61
CA GLU A 275 -1.27 -14.39 -15.73
C GLU A 275 0.05 -14.07 -16.46
N GLU A 276 0.03 -13.29 -17.55
CA GLU A 276 1.26 -12.91 -18.26
C GLU A 276 2.16 -11.99 -17.43
N THR A 277 1.56 -11.08 -16.66
CA THR A 277 2.27 -10.18 -15.74
C THR A 277 2.84 -10.96 -14.55
N GLU A 278 2.09 -11.93 -14.01
CA GLU A 278 2.54 -12.84 -12.97
C GLU A 278 3.76 -13.64 -13.42
N ARG A 279 3.68 -14.25 -14.61
CA ARG A 279 4.81 -14.98 -15.21
C ARG A 279 6.05 -14.10 -15.41
N LEU A 280 5.86 -12.86 -15.88
CA LEU A 280 6.98 -11.93 -16.00
C LEU A 280 7.56 -11.55 -14.63
N ALA A 281 6.72 -11.32 -13.64
CA ALA A 281 7.14 -10.95 -12.29
C ALA A 281 7.93 -12.06 -11.60
N GLU A 282 7.74 -13.33 -11.98
CA GLU A 282 8.52 -14.47 -11.50
C GLU A 282 9.94 -14.55 -12.09
N LEU A 283 10.24 -13.86 -13.20
CA LEU A 283 11.60 -13.82 -13.74
C LEU A 283 12.50 -12.90 -12.89
N GLU A 284 13.80 -13.19 -12.82
CA GLU A 284 14.75 -12.39 -12.03
C GLU A 284 14.96 -11.02 -12.67
N TRP A 285 14.49 -9.97 -11.99
CA TRP A 285 14.44 -8.62 -12.52
C TRP A 285 15.78 -8.08 -13.02
N GLU A 286 16.85 -8.34 -12.25
CA GLU A 286 18.21 -7.90 -12.57
C GLU A 286 19.03 -9.06 -13.19
N GLN A 287 18.92 -10.30 -12.69
CA GLN A 287 19.77 -11.41 -13.15
C GLN A 287 19.39 -11.89 -14.56
N ASP A 288 18.08 -11.89 -14.87
CA ASP A 288 17.57 -12.26 -16.20
C ASP A 288 17.47 -11.05 -17.14
N ASN A 289 18.02 -9.89 -16.74
CA ASN A 289 17.99 -8.63 -17.49
C ASN A 289 16.59 -8.11 -17.86
N ILE A 290 15.54 -8.52 -17.12
CA ILE A 290 14.15 -8.10 -17.38
C ILE A 290 13.97 -6.59 -17.23
N LEU A 291 14.73 -5.94 -16.34
CA LEU A 291 14.76 -4.49 -16.20
C LEU A 291 15.09 -3.77 -17.53
N LEU A 292 15.87 -4.38 -18.42
CA LEU A 292 16.26 -3.77 -19.70
C LEU A 292 15.07 -3.52 -20.63
N VAL A 293 14.00 -4.32 -20.52
CA VAL A 293 12.74 -4.12 -21.25
C VAL A 293 12.09 -2.76 -20.93
N PHE A 294 12.43 -2.17 -19.77
CA PHE A 294 11.87 -0.90 -19.31
C PHE A 294 12.87 0.26 -19.31
N SER A 295 14.18 -0.03 -19.32
CA SER A 295 15.23 0.96 -19.03
C SER A 295 15.44 2.00 -20.14
N GLY A 296 15.19 1.66 -21.40
CA GLY A 296 15.32 2.59 -22.54
C GLY A 296 14.09 3.49 -22.75
N LEU A 297 13.01 3.27 -22.01
CA LEU A 297 11.76 3.98 -22.21
C LEU A 297 11.86 5.41 -21.66
N ARG A 298 11.80 6.42 -22.54
CA ARG A 298 11.91 7.84 -22.13
C ARG A 298 10.60 8.39 -21.57
N LEU A 299 10.69 9.10 -20.45
CA LEU A 299 9.55 9.86 -19.91
C LEU A 299 9.04 10.87 -20.95
N LYS A 300 7.77 10.76 -21.33
CA LYS A 300 7.11 11.76 -22.18
C LYS A 300 6.87 12.99 -21.32
N LYS A 301 7.24 14.18 -21.78
CA LYS A 301 6.99 15.41 -21.02
C LYS A 301 5.50 15.75 -21.11
N LEU A 302 4.75 15.58 -20.01
CA LEU A 302 3.36 16.00 -19.94
C LEU A 302 3.27 17.53 -19.95
N LYS A 303 2.24 18.05 -20.60
CA LYS A 303 1.82 19.43 -20.45
C LYS A 303 1.08 19.61 -19.13
N LEU A 304 1.01 20.85 -18.64
CA LEU A 304 0.30 21.21 -17.40
C LEU A 304 -1.10 20.58 -17.27
N PRO A 305 -2.01 20.68 -18.25
CA PRO A 305 -3.34 20.06 -18.16
C PRO A 305 -3.30 18.54 -18.03
N GLU A 306 -2.38 17.87 -18.75
CA GLU A 306 -2.26 16.41 -18.73
C GLU A 306 -1.75 15.90 -17.38
N GLU A 307 -0.76 16.60 -16.81
CA GLU A 307 -0.26 16.33 -15.47
C GLU A 307 -1.34 16.59 -14.39
N THR A 308 -2.23 17.55 -14.65
CA THR A 308 -3.35 17.88 -13.74
C THR A 308 -4.41 16.79 -13.75
N VAL A 309 -4.86 16.35 -14.93
CA VAL A 309 -5.78 15.22 -15.07
C VAL A 309 -5.20 13.99 -14.38
N GLN A 310 -3.93 13.68 -14.64
CA GLN A 310 -3.26 12.55 -14.03
C GLN A 310 -3.21 12.64 -12.50
N PHE A 311 -2.88 13.80 -11.93
CA PHE A 311 -2.90 13.99 -10.48
C PHE A 311 -4.28 13.67 -9.89
N PHE A 312 -5.35 14.18 -10.52
CA PHE A 312 -6.70 13.97 -10.02
C PHE A 312 -7.20 12.54 -10.23
N ASP A 313 -6.97 11.91 -11.38
CA ASP A 313 -7.44 10.55 -11.62
C ASP A 313 -6.83 9.54 -10.62
N TYR A 314 -5.61 9.78 -10.15
CA TYR A 314 -4.87 8.84 -9.30
C TYR A 314 -4.79 9.24 -7.82
N GLU A 315 -4.47 10.50 -7.50
CA GLU A 315 -4.28 10.93 -6.11
C GLU A 315 -5.57 11.45 -5.46
N ARG A 316 -6.52 11.90 -6.29
CA ARG A 316 -7.77 12.57 -5.86
C ARG A 316 -8.94 12.16 -6.76
N PRO A 317 -9.24 10.85 -6.88
CA PRO A 317 -10.29 10.38 -7.76
C PRO A 317 -11.61 11.07 -7.45
N ASP A 318 -12.44 11.26 -8.48
CA ASP A 318 -13.77 11.88 -8.42
C ASP A 318 -13.82 13.36 -7.99
N ARG A 319 -12.67 14.03 -7.82
CA ARG A 319 -12.64 15.47 -7.50
C ARG A 319 -12.88 16.39 -8.68
N LEU A 320 -12.57 15.96 -9.90
CA LEU A 320 -12.84 16.76 -11.10
C LEU A 320 -14.28 16.56 -11.55
N SER A 321 -15.02 17.66 -11.65
CA SER A 321 -16.32 17.70 -12.32
C SER A 321 -16.19 17.51 -13.83
N ASP A 322 -17.30 17.24 -14.52
CA ASP A 322 -17.29 17.16 -15.99
C ASP A 322 -16.92 18.50 -16.65
N ALA A 323 -17.25 19.63 -16.01
CA ALA A 323 -16.83 20.96 -16.44
C ALA A 323 -15.31 21.14 -16.30
N ASP A 324 -14.71 20.65 -15.22
CA ASP A 324 -13.27 20.67 -15.02
C ASP A 324 -12.54 19.84 -16.08
N LYS A 325 -13.06 18.64 -16.36
CA LYS A 325 -12.51 17.74 -17.39
C LYS A 325 -12.57 18.40 -18.77
N ALA A 326 -13.68 19.06 -19.10
CA ALA A 326 -13.83 19.81 -20.34
C ALA A 326 -12.82 20.98 -20.42
N TYR A 327 -12.70 21.76 -19.34
CA TYR A 327 -11.74 22.85 -19.26
C TYR A 327 -10.29 22.38 -19.44
N LEU A 328 -9.88 21.29 -18.78
CA LEU A 328 -8.53 20.73 -18.91
C LEU A 328 -8.26 20.17 -20.32
N SER A 329 -9.29 19.62 -20.96
CA SER A 329 -9.23 19.19 -22.37
C SER A 329 -8.97 20.38 -23.30
N ASP A 330 -9.69 21.48 -23.13
CA ASP A 330 -9.49 22.71 -23.90
C ASP A 330 -8.10 23.33 -23.65
N LEU A 331 -7.65 23.32 -22.40
CA LEU A 331 -6.34 23.83 -22.00
C LEU A 331 -5.18 23.09 -22.70
N LYS A 332 -5.35 21.80 -23.01
CA LYS A 332 -4.32 20.96 -23.67
C LYS A 332 -3.93 21.47 -25.06
N GLY A 333 -4.88 22.05 -25.78
CA GLY A 333 -4.68 22.68 -27.09
C GLY A 333 -4.17 24.12 -27.02
N ARG A 334 -4.17 24.74 -25.84
CA ARG A 334 -3.96 26.18 -25.68
C ARG A 334 -2.49 26.54 -25.39
N SER A 335 -2.10 27.75 -25.79
CA SER A 335 -0.81 28.34 -25.44
C SER A 335 -0.82 28.79 -23.97
N LEU A 336 0.09 28.28 -23.15
CA LEU A 336 0.22 28.61 -21.72
C LEU A 336 1.09 29.86 -21.46
N LYS A 337 1.08 30.83 -22.38
CA LYS A 337 1.85 32.08 -22.23
C LYS A 337 1.13 33.14 -21.39
N GLU A 338 -0.20 33.17 -21.48
CA GLU A 338 -1.06 34.12 -20.76
C GLU A 338 -2.21 33.35 -20.13
N ALA A 339 -2.43 33.61 -18.84
CA ALA A 339 -3.56 33.06 -18.12
C ALA A 339 -4.82 33.91 -18.35
N ARG A 340 -5.95 33.22 -18.43
CA ARG A 340 -7.30 33.74 -18.53
C ARG A 340 -8.01 33.65 -17.17
N GLU A 341 -9.23 34.17 -17.11
CA GLU A 341 -10.04 34.17 -15.88
C GLU A 341 -10.49 32.76 -15.48
N ASP A 342 -10.93 31.95 -16.45
CA ASP A 342 -11.24 30.52 -16.30
C ASP A 342 -10.07 29.73 -15.68
N ASP A 343 -8.82 30.08 -16.02
CA ASP A 343 -7.64 29.44 -15.45
C ASP A 343 -7.45 29.71 -13.96
N ARG A 344 -7.77 30.95 -13.55
CA ARG A 344 -7.72 31.38 -12.15
C ARG A 344 -8.82 30.71 -11.36
N GLU A 345 -10.03 30.68 -11.91
CA GLU A 345 -11.18 30.03 -11.30
C GLU A 345 -10.91 28.55 -11.06
N PHE A 346 -10.44 27.82 -12.08
CA PHE A 346 -10.04 26.43 -11.94
C PHE A 346 -8.96 26.25 -10.85
N PHE A 347 -7.88 27.05 -10.92
CA PHE A 347 -6.80 26.89 -9.95
C PHE A 347 -7.24 27.17 -8.51
N GLU A 348 -8.02 28.22 -8.25
CA GLU A 348 -8.48 28.54 -6.90
C GLU A 348 -9.50 27.54 -6.39
N ALA A 349 -10.38 27.00 -7.24
CA ALA A 349 -11.33 25.94 -6.87
C ALA A 349 -10.61 24.65 -6.40
N HIS A 350 -9.45 24.35 -6.99
CA HIS A 350 -8.69 23.12 -6.77
C HIS A 350 -7.38 23.32 -5.99
N ARG A 351 -7.15 24.53 -5.44
CA ARG A 351 -5.86 24.94 -4.86
C ARG A 351 -5.45 24.10 -3.66
N GLU A 352 -6.40 23.74 -2.82
CA GLU A 352 -6.17 22.91 -1.64
C GLU A 352 -5.81 21.47 -2.02
N ASP A 353 -6.49 20.91 -3.02
CA ASP A 353 -6.16 19.58 -3.54
C ASP A 353 -4.75 19.57 -4.15
N LEU A 354 -4.43 20.55 -4.99
CA LEU A 354 -3.10 20.71 -5.57
C LEU A 354 -1.99 20.93 -4.53
N ALA A 355 -2.31 21.36 -3.30
CA ALA A 355 -1.31 21.52 -2.24
C ALA A 355 -0.64 20.18 -1.86
N ALA A 356 -1.29 19.05 -2.12
CA ALA A 356 -0.70 17.72 -1.95
C ALA A 356 0.47 17.47 -2.91
N ASN A 357 0.46 18.09 -4.10
CA ASN A 357 1.53 18.00 -5.10
C ASN A 357 2.20 19.37 -5.30
N ARG A 358 3.21 19.66 -4.48
CA ARG A 358 3.93 20.95 -4.48
C ARG A 358 4.47 21.35 -5.85
N GLN A 359 4.93 20.39 -6.66
CA GLN A 359 5.51 20.66 -7.97
C GLN A 359 4.44 21.06 -8.98
N LEU A 360 3.34 20.31 -9.05
CA LEU A 360 2.20 20.62 -9.92
C LEU A 360 1.56 21.95 -9.53
N ARG A 361 1.38 22.18 -8.23
CA ARG A 361 0.89 23.47 -7.71
C ARG A 361 1.80 24.63 -8.12
N ALA A 362 3.11 24.49 -7.98
CA ALA A 362 4.04 25.55 -8.39
C ALA A 362 3.97 25.83 -9.91
N LYS A 363 3.72 24.81 -10.74
CA LYS A 363 3.50 25.00 -12.19
C LYS A 363 2.21 25.79 -12.46
N TRP A 364 1.13 25.48 -11.73
CA TRP A 364 -0.12 26.24 -11.81
C TRP A 364 0.02 27.68 -11.29
N GLU A 365 0.62 27.89 -10.12
CA GLU A 365 0.87 29.25 -9.58
C GLU A 365 1.70 30.08 -10.57
N LYS A 366 2.73 29.46 -11.18
CA LYS A 366 3.53 30.11 -12.21
C LYS A 366 2.73 30.40 -13.49
N PHE A 367 1.81 29.52 -13.88
CA PHE A 367 0.97 29.73 -15.06
C PHE A 367 -0.03 30.86 -14.82
N VAL A 368 -0.74 30.82 -13.69
CA VAL A 368 -1.84 31.72 -13.34
C VAL A 368 -1.36 33.12 -12.92
N TYR A 369 -0.31 33.17 -12.10
CA TYR A 369 0.21 34.40 -11.49
C TYR A 369 1.54 34.86 -12.10
N GLY A 370 2.19 34.02 -12.91
CA GLY A 370 3.50 34.27 -13.49
C GLY A 370 4.64 33.94 -12.52
N ARG A 371 5.86 34.40 -12.83
CA ARG A 371 7.05 34.07 -12.02
C ARG A 371 6.91 34.55 -10.57
N PRO A 372 7.34 33.77 -9.57
CA PRO A 372 7.39 34.24 -8.19
C PRO A 372 8.30 35.46 -8.05
N ILE A 373 7.99 36.32 -7.08
CA ILE A 373 8.85 37.42 -6.67
C ILE A 373 9.71 36.91 -5.53
N GLU A 374 10.98 36.64 -5.82
CA GLU A 374 11.96 36.28 -4.79
C GLU A 374 12.30 37.52 -3.96
N CYS A 375 12.11 37.45 -2.65
CA CYS A 375 12.41 38.53 -1.71
C CYS A 375 12.88 37.95 -0.36
N THR A 376 13.84 38.62 0.27
CA THR A 376 14.30 38.31 1.65
C THR A 376 13.59 39.15 2.71
N ASP A 377 12.85 40.18 2.28
CA ASP A 377 12.01 41.05 3.11
C ASP A 377 10.55 40.94 2.61
N PHE A 378 9.65 40.59 3.53
CA PHE A 378 8.23 40.43 3.23
C PHE A 378 7.56 41.73 2.75
N LEU A 379 7.93 42.88 3.31
CA LEU A 379 7.35 44.18 2.91
C LEU A 379 7.77 44.56 1.49
N ASP A 380 9.05 44.34 1.14
CA ASP A 380 9.55 44.52 -0.23
C ASP A 380 8.79 43.62 -1.22
N GLY A 381 8.67 42.33 -0.87
CA GLY A 381 7.92 41.36 -1.69
C GLY A 381 6.46 41.75 -1.88
N LEU A 382 5.80 42.21 -0.83
CA LEU A 382 4.40 42.66 -0.87
C LEU A 382 4.24 43.89 -1.77
N VAL A 383 5.08 44.92 -1.61
CA VAL A 383 5.01 46.14 -2.43
C VAL A 383 5.26 45.82 -3.91
N ARG A 384 6.26 44.99 -4.23
CA ARG A 384 6.56 44.57 -5.61
C ARG A 384 5.43 43.74 -6.21
N SER A 385 4.75 42.93 -5.40
CA SER A 385 3.55 42.20 -5.83
C SER A 385 2.41 43.14 -6.16
N ILE A 386 2.17 44.14 -5.31
CA ILE A 386 1.16 45.18 -5.52
C ILE A 386 1.47 45.97 -6.81
N GLU A 387 2.71 46.43 -6.97
CA GLU A 387 3.16 47.15 -8.16
C GLU A 387 2.89 46.33 -9.43
N ARG A 388 3.26 45.06 -9.44
CA ARG A 388 3.05 44.16 -10.58
C ARG A 388 1.57 43.94 -10.89
N LEU A 389 0.73 43.74 -9.88
CA LEU A 389 -0.73 43.64 -10.05
C LEU A 389 -1.30 44.92 -10.65
N PHE A 390 -0.81 46.08 -10.20
CA PHE A 390 -1.23 47.39 -10.68
C PHE A 390 -0.79 47.66 -12.12
N ALA A 391 0.37 47.16 -12.53
CA ALA A 391 0.87 47.27 -13.89
C ALA A 391 0.06 46.40 -14.88
N GLN A 392 -0.48 45.27 -14.44
CA GLN A 392 -1.28 44.37 -15.28
C GLN A 392 -2.70 44.89 -15.56
N LEU A 393 -3.22 45.81 -14.75
CA LEU A 393 -4.60 46.29 -14.84
C LEU A 393 -4.81 47.41 -15.88
N GLY A 394 -3.78 47.94 -16.53
CA GLY A 394 -3.95 49.06 -17.48
C GLY A 394 -4.53 50.34 -16.83
N ASN A 395 -5.12 51.23 -17.64
CA ASN A 395 -5.66 52.52 -17.18
C ASN A 395 -7.14 52.42 -16.79
N PHE A 396 -7.42 52.11 -15.52
CA PHE A 396 -8.77 52.23 -14.93
C PHE A 396 -8.99 53.60 -14.26
N LYS A 397 -10.22 54.13 -14.36
CA LYS A 397 -10.66 55.40 -13.75
C LYS A 397 -11.23 55.27 -12.33
N VAL A 398 -11.11 54.10 -11.70
CA VAL A 398 -11.71 53.76 -10.39
C VAL A 398 -10.61 53.62 -9.33
N PRO A 399 -10.82 54.02 -8.06
CA PRO A 399 -9.86 53.76 -6.98
C PRO A 399 -9.52 52.28 -6.89
N ARG A 400 -8.22 51.98 -6.89
CA ARG A 400 -7.70 50.61 -6.86
C ARG A 400 -7.72 50.11 -5.41
N ARG A 401 -8.34 48.94 -5.19
CA ARG A 401 -8.45 48.29 -3.88
C ARG A 401 -7.75 46.93 -3.93
N ILE A 402 -7.08 46.57 -2.84
CA ILE A 402 -6.43 45.28 -2.66
C ILE A 402 -7.08 44.60 -1.46
N ASP A 403 -7.67 43.44 -1.68
CA ASP A 403 -8.15 42.57 -0.61
C ASP A 403 -7.18 41.40 -0.44
N ILE A 404 -6.58 41.28 0.74
CA ILE A 404 -5.67 40.17 1.09
C ILE A 404 -6.47 39.16 1.92
N ARG A 405 -6.60 37.93 1.42
CA ARG A 405 -7.25 36.81 2.13
C ARG A 405 -6.21 35.77 2.51
N SER A 406 -6.33 35.21 3.70
CA SER A 406 -5.51 34.08 4.14
C SER A 406 -6.37 32.94 4.64
N SER A 407 -6.00 31.72 4.26
CA SER A 407 -6.55 30.48 4.81
C SER A 407 -6.01 30.18 6.22
N ARG A 408 -4.86 30.77 6.59
CA ARG A 408 -4.25 30.65 7.92
C ARG A 408 -4.83 31.73 8.85
N ARG A 409 -5.47 31.28 9.93
CA ARG A 409 -6.25 32.13 10.84
C ARG A 409 -5.49 32.53 12.12
N THR A 410 -4.39 31.86 12.45
CA THR A 410 -3.67 32.11 13.72
C THR A 410 -2.18 32.35 13.49
N LYS A 411 -1.55 33.13 14.38
CA LYS A 411 -0.11 33.44 14.33
C LYS A 411 0.77 32.18 14.27
N THR A 412 0.39 31.13 14.99
CA THR A 412 1.10 29.83 14.99
C THR A 412 1.07 29.19 13.61
N GLN A 413 -0.11 29.17 12.95
CA GLN A 413 -0.23 28.64 11.59
C GLN A 413 0.62 29.39 10.58
N TRP A 414 0.94 30.66 10.79
CA TRP A 414 1.80 31.44 9.90
C TRP A 414 3.30 31.19 10.09
N LEU A 415 3.69 30.64 11.25
CA LEU A 415 5.09 30.43 11.64
C LEU A 415 5.55 28.97 11.55
N ASP A 416 4.62 28.03 11.32
CA ASP A 416 4.85 26.66 10.85
C ASP A 416 4.96 26.58 9.31
#